data_AF-R1C282-F1
#
_entry.id   AF-R1C282-F1
#
_cell.length_a   1.000
_cell.length_b   1.000
_cell.length_c   1.000
_cell.angle_alpha   90.00
_cell.angle_beta   90.00
_cell.angle_gamma   90.00
#
_symmetry.space_group_name_H-M   'P 1'
#
loop_
_entity.id
_entity.type
_entity.pdbx_description
1 polymer ?
#
loop_
_entity_poly.entity_id
_entity_poly.type
_entity_poly.pdbx_seq_one_letter_code
_entity_poly.pdbx_strand_id
1 'polypeptide(L)' 'CSSLTTVTLPDSLTSIGWGAFCGCSALTAVTLPDRLTSIGERAFDGCSTLTTVALPNSLTSIDRGAFASCSSLHDAT' A
#
# COMPACT_ATOMS: atom_id res chain seq x y z
N CYS A 1 8.82 5.04 7.72
CA CYS A 1 8.05 5.94 8.60
C CYS A 1 7.62 5.18 9.86
N SER A 2 8.16 5.49 11.03
CA SER A 2 7.87 4.70 12.24
C SER A 2 6.54 5.03 12.94
N SER A 3 5.91 6.16 12.61
CA SER A 3 4.74 6.67 13.35
C SER A 3 3.50 6.91 12.48
N LEU A 4 3.57 6.63 11.17
CA LEU A 4 2.45 6.85 10.26
C LEU A 4 1.48 5.67 10.38
N THR A 5 0.32 5.89 11.00
CA THR A 5 -0.67 4.85 11.29
C THR A 5 -1.74 4.70 10.21
N THR A 6 -2.06 5.79 9.52
CA THR A 6 -3.08 5.88 8.46
C THR A 6 -2.61 6.80 7.34
N VAL A 7 -3.03 6.52 6.11
CA VAL A 7 -2.77 7.37 4.94
C VAL A 7 -4.07 7.59 4.17
N THR A 8 -4.35 8.85 3.86
CA THR A 8 -5.40 9.24 2.91
C THR A 8 -4.73 9.71 1.63
N LEU A 9 -4.98 8.98 0.53
CA LEU A 9 -4.45 9.31 -0.78
C LEU A 9 -5.48 10.14 -1.55
N PRO A 10 -5.05 11.08 -2.41
CA PRO A 10 -5.99 11.88 -3.21
C PRO A 10 -6.65 11.02 -4.30
N ASP A 11 -7.93 11.29 -4.57
CA ASP A 11 -8.74 10.55 -5.57
C ASP A 11 -8.18 10.63 -7.00
N SER A 12 -7.35 11.64 -7.28
CA SER A 12 -6.69 11.81 -8.58
C SER A 12 -5.41 10.98 -8.74
N LEU A 13 -4.94 10.28 -7.69
CA LEU A 13 -3.72 9.50 -7.74
C LEU A 13 -3.90 8.26 -8.62
N THR A 14 -3.04 8.14 -9.64
CA THR A 14 -3.07 7.02 -10.60
C THR A 14 -1.97 5.99 -10.37
N SER A 15 -0.92 6.32 -9.62
CA SER A 15 0.18 5.40 -9.31
C SER A 15 0.79 5.66 -7.93
N ILE A 16 1.26 4.58 -7.29
CA ILE A 16 2.13 4.63 -6.11
C ILE A 16 3.53 4.21 -6.56
N GLY A 17 4.52 5.07 -6.32
CA GLY A 17 5.90 4.85 -6.77
C GLY A 17 6.67 3.81 -5.96
N TRP A 18 7.89 3.52 -6.44
CA TRP A 18 8.86 2.65 -5.77
C TRP A 18 9.09 3.08 -4.32
N GLY A 19 8.91 2.16 -3.38
CA GLY A 19 9.21 2.36 -1.96
C GLY A 19 8.40 3.46 -1.24
N ALA A 20 7.29 3.95 -1.80
CA ALA A 20 6.56 5.13 -1.30
C ALA A 20 6.20 5.08 0.20
N PHE A 21 5.86 3.90 0.71
CA PHE A 21 5.53 3.58 2.10
C PHE A 21 6.45 2.48 2.66
N CYS A 22 7.65 2.32 2.09
CA CYS A 22 8.60 1.32 2.58
C CYS A 22 9.01 1.63 4.03
N GLY A 23 8.98 0.61 4.89
CA GLY A 23 9.28 0.69 6.31
C GLY A 23 8.25 1.50 7.10
N CYS A 24 7.01 1.62 6.62
CA CYS A 24 5.91 2.17 7.40
C CYS A 24 5.38 1.13 8.41
N SER A 25 6.21 0.74 9.37
CA SER A 25 5.96 -0.39 10.28
C SER A 25 4.79 -0.20 11.26
N ALA A 26 4.28 1.03 11.38
CA ALA A 26 3.10 1.37 12.19
C ALA A 26 1.83 1.58 11.35
N LEU A 27 1.91 1.48 10.01
CA LEU A 27 0.76 1.65 9.13
C LEU A 27 -0.18 0.47 9.32
N THR A 28 -1.40 0.74 9.75
CA THR A 28 -2.39 -0.30 10.08
C THR A 28 -3.41 -0.50 8.96
N ALA A 29 -3.73 0.57 8.24
CA ALA A 29 -4.67 0.59 7.13
C ALA A 29 -4.25 1.63 6.08
N VAL A 30 -4.55 1.33 4.82
CA VAL A 30 -4.43 2.26 3.70
C VAL A 30 -5.68 2.17 2.84
N THR A 31 -6.27 3.31 2.51
CA THR A 31 -7.34 3.41 1.53
C THR A 31 -6.72 3.80 0.19
N LEU A 32 -6.77 2.88 -0.76
CA LEU A 32 -6.28 3.12 -2.12
C LEU A 32 -7.37 3.84 -2.94
N PRO A 33 -7.01 4.84 -3.75
CA PRO A 33 -8.00 5.60 -4.52
C PRO A 33 -8.55 4.78 -5.69
N ASP A 34 -9.82 4.99 -6.03
CA ASP A 34 -10.55 4.26 -7.08
C ASP A 34 -9.96 4.37 -8.49
N ARG A 35 -9.06 5.34 -8.72
CA ARG A 35 -8.38 5.57 -10.00
C ARG A 35 -6.95 5.03 -10.02
N LEU A 36 -6.50 4.38 -8.94
CA LEU A 36 -5.15 3.85 -8.86
C LEU A 36 -4.98 2.70 -9.85
N THR A 37 -4.00 2.82 -10.72
CA THR A 37 -3.71 1.84 -11.78
C THR A 37 -2.47 1.01 -11.49
N SER A 38 -1.51 1.52 -10.72
CA SER A 38 -0.27 0.81 -10.43
C SER A 38 0.29 1.04 -9.03
N ILE A 39 0.89 -0.03 -8.47
CA ILE A 39 1.66 -0.02 -7.23
C ILE A 39 3.09 -0.48 -7.55
N GLY A 40 4.06 0.40 -7.32
CA GLY A 40 5.46 0.19 -7.65
C GLY A 40 6.19 -0.79 -6.73
N GLU A 41 7.39 -1.20 -7.15
CA GLU A 41 8.20 -2.17 -6.42
C GLU A 41 8.44 -1.70 -4.98
N ARG A 42 8.26 -2.61 -4.02
CA ARG A 42 8.43 -2.36 -2.58
C ARG A 42 7.60 -1.19 -2.02
N ALA A 43 6.54 -0.77 -2.69
CA ALA A 43 5.73 0.39 -2.27
C ALA A 43 5.30 0.36 -0.80
N PHE A 44 4.95 -0.81 -0.26
CA PHE A 44 4.56 -1.03 1.13
C PHE A 44 5.49 -2.05 1.83
N ASP A 45 6.71 -2.27 1.34
CA ASP A 45 7.64 -3.24 1.95
C ASP A 45 7.90 -2.90 3.42
N GLY A 46 7.76 -3.86 4.32
CA GLY A 46 7.98 -3.65 5.77
C GLY A 46 6.85 -2.93 6.50
N CYS A 47 5.66 -2.81 5.90
CA CYS A 47 4.45 -2.39 6.64
C CYS A 47 3.93 -3.54 7.51
N SER A 48 4.70 -3.91 8.55
CA SER A 48 4.47 -5.10 9.37
C SER A 48 3.12 -5.14 10.09
N THR A 49 2.49 -3.98 10.35
CA THR A 49 1.19 -3.86 11.03
C THR A 49 0.02 -3.69 10.08
N LEU A 50 0.26 -3.62 8.77
CA LEU A 50 -0.81 -3.43 7.79
C LEU A 50 -1.63 -4.72 7.73
N THR A 51 -2.90 -4.64 8.11
CA THR A 51 -3.77 -5.82 8.26
C THR A 51 -4.65 -6.04 7.03
N THR A 52 -5.14 -4.94 6.47
CA THR A 52 -6.09 -4.94 5.36
C THR A 52 -5.71 -3.90 4.31
N VAL A 53 -5.84 -4.26 3.04
CA VAL A 53 -5.71 -3.34 1.90
C VAL A 53 -6.90 -3.57 0.96
N ALA A 54 -7.70 -2.53 0.75
CA ALA A 54 -8.74 -2.56 -0.28
C ALA A 54 -8.11 -2.25 -1.64
N LEU A 55 -8.11 -3.21 -2.57
CA LEU A 55 -7.53 -3.04 -3.90
C LEU A 55 -8.61 -2.46 -4.85
N PRO A 56 -8.36 -1.31 -5.50
CA PRO A 56 -9.34 -0.73 -6.39
C PRO A 56 -9.47 -1.55 -7.67
N ASN A 57 -10.68 -1.63 -8.21
CA ASN A 57 -10.96 -2.38 -9.46
C ASN A 57 -10.18 -1.87 -10.68
N SER A 58 -9.70 -0.62 -10.63
CA SER A 58 -8.86 -0.02 -11.67
C SER A 58 -7.41 -0.51 -11.66
N LEU A 59 -6.99 -1.23 -10.62
CA LEU A 59 -5.60 -1.63 -10.44
C LEU A 59 -5.21 -2.67 -11.48
N THR A 60 -4.20 -2.35 -12.30
CA THR A 60 -3.73 -3.21 -13.39
C THR A 60 -2.33 -3.77 -13.15
N SER A 61 -1.52 -3.14 -12.28
CA SER A 61 -0.17 -3.62 -11.95
C SER A 61 0.15 -3.52 -10.47
N ILE A 62 0.75 -4.58 -9.94
CA ILE A 62 1.41 -4.62 -8.63
C ILE A 62 2.82 -5.17 -8.86
N ASP A 63 3.81 -4.34 -8.67
CA ASP A 63 5.19 -4.68 -8.94
C ASP A 63 5.80 -5.53 -7.82
N ARG A 64 6.98 -6.09 -8.09
CA ARG A 64 7.66 -7.06 -7.23
C ARG A 64 7.77 -6.56 -5.78
N GLY A 65 7.32 -7.39 -4.85
CA GLY A 65 7.47 -7.13 -3.42
C GLY A 65 6.76 -5.88 -2.94
N ALA A 66 5.75 -5.36 -3.66
CA ALA A 66 4.96 -4.21 -3.23
C ALA A 66 4.46 -4.33 -1.79
N PHE A 67 4.13 -5.54 -1.33
CA PHE A 67 3.73 -5.84 0.05
C PHE A 67 4.69 -6.83 0.74
N ALA A 68 5.97 -6.81 0.36
CA ALA A 68 6.98 -7.64 1.02
C ALA A 68 7.04 -7.31 2.53
N SER A 69 7.31 -8.30 3.36
CA SER A 69 7.46 -8.08 4.81
C SER A 69 6.23 -7.45 5.52
N CYS A 70 5.04 -7.44 4.88
CA CYS A 70 3.77 -7.10 5.49
C CYS A 70 3.22 -8.30 6.28
N SER A 71 3.85 -8.61 7.42
CA SER A 71 3.58 -9.84 8.18
C SER A 71 2.16 -9.98 8.74
N SER A 72 1.45 -8.87 8.93
CA SER A 72 0.06 -8.88 9.44
C SER A 72 -1.00 -8.83 8.34
N LEU A 73 -0.60 -8.74 7.06
CA LEU A 73 -1.53 -8.60 5.95
C LEU A 73 -2.18 -9.96 5.67
N HIS A 74 -3.47 -10.08 5.97
CA HIS A 74 -4.24 -11.32 5.78
C HIS A 74 -5.43 -11.16 4.84
N ASP A 75 -5.88 -9.93 4.57
CA ASP A 75 -6.97 -9.65 3.66
C ASP A 75 -6.60 -8.59 2.62
N ALA A 76 -6.82 -8.95 1.36
CA ALA A 76 -6.84 -8.06 0.21
C ALA A 76 -8.21 -8.21 -0.46
N THR A 77 -9.09 -7.23 -0.24
CA THR A 77 -10.49 -7.25 -0.71
C THR A 77 -10.73 -6.21 -1.78
#